data_AF-F5YGZ1-F1
#
_entry.id   AF-F5YGZ1-F1
#
_cell.length_a   1.000
_cell.length_b   1.000
_cell.length_c   1.000
_cell.angle_alpha   90.00
_cell.angle_beta   90.00
_cell.angle_gamma   90.00
#
_symmetry.space_group_name_H-M   'P 1'
#
loop_
_entity.id
_entity.type
_entity.pdbx_description
1 polymer ?
#
loop_
_entity_poly.entity_id
_entity_poly.type
_entity_poly.pdbx_seq_one_letter_code
_entity_poly.pdbx_strand_id
1 'polypeptide(L)'
;MKTPGARYLLFFSIILILGSGTPLFSQVDTEELSTSQEPINFINYEGPQDRIETRAQIRNIGFTAGQAIRAGDSTTGTSARYFVIHSVSDPEGDKLDADILGLGPDAGVDHIRNLRLIIQGYLEGAYDYSERDAALLAQYITIYNAVFRGNWDFFTRRYKTPVIGNLTREKAGLSTRYDEWPGRSLIVIPLQTAMPGSLSAIDTSTLTENDVIGELRQDDDKGIPQRQGMVDIKEREAEQAEQAAAAKREAIANDEKVVAEDRQQNQQERQQIAEDRQQLKEDQEAGKISPEEAEAAEKELDTREAEADQKDEEIAQKEEELDEQRQEAEKTEEFAEQKAAEAQQERQDIAQDQQGLINQQAAQAPQGVLGIKLESPNSALGRIVKLQIDSGTTLQSSALNSINARTFTLMEGKILAVAGEDRGNGAIRLVEISPATLEMIKQGEDDIHPQSLLWINGQDIYAISSAPGGLYLGRYNTELARQARSTVTVHPFATVTFQDDLIITQNTEGQAVLLNAKDLTERK
;
A
#
# COMPACT_ATOMS: atom_id res chain seq x y z
N MET A 1 -45.21 -44.66 -19.06
CA MET A 1 -44.59 -45.41 -20.17
C MET A 1 -43.38 -44.60 -20.63
N LYS A 2 -42.16 -45.18 -20.47
CA LYS A 2 -40.86 -44.82 -21.07
C LYS A 2 -40.37 -43.36 -21.02
N THR A 3 -39.43 -43.11 -20.10
CA THR A 3 -38.17 -42.35 -20.35
C THR A 3 -37.38 -43.00 -21.50
N PRO A 4 -36.45 -42.32 -22.23
CA PRO A 4 -35.30 -41.53 -21.72
C PRO A 4 -35.01 -40.25 -22.57
N GLY A 5 -34.02 -39.39 -22.35
CA GLY A 5 -32.91 -39.29 -21.41
C GLY A 5 -31.96 -38.16 -21.87
N ALA A 6 -31.41 -37.45 -20.88
CA ALA A 6 -30.04 -36.94 -20.79
C ALA A 6 -29.38 -36.11 -21.92
N ARG A 7 -28.97 -34.89 -21.51
CA ARG A 7 -27.60 -34.32 -21.54
C ARG A 7 -27.18 -33.35 -22.66
N TYR A 8 -26.76 -32.17 -22.18
CA TYR A 8 -25.53 -31.40 -22.46
C TYR A 8 -25.65 -29.97 -23.04
N LEU A 9 -25.03 -29.09 -22.24
CA LEU A 9 -24.17 -27.93 -22.55
C LEU A 9 -24.76 -26.64 -23.14
N LEU A 10 -24.57 -25.56 -22.35
CA LEU A 10 -24.28 -24.20 -22.79
C LEU A 10 -23.35 -24.17 -24.02
N PHE A 11 -23.62 -23.28 -24.99
CA PHE A 11 -22.68 -22.24 -25.38
C PHE A 11 -23.36 -21.15 -26.24
N PHE A 12 -23.14 -19.91 -25.83
CA PHE A 12 -23.21 -18.62 -26.52
C PHE A 12 -23.66 -18.60 -28.00
N SER A 13 -24.70 -17.82 -28.28
CA SER A 13 -24.90 -17.17 -29.58
C SER A 13 -24.83 -15.66 -29.42
N ILE A 14 -23.74 -15.11 -29.96
CA ILE A 14 -23.49 -13.70 -30.22
C ILE A 14 -24.54 -13.20 -31.24
N ILE A 15 -25.28 -12.16 -30.90
CA ILE A 15 -25.91 -11.28 -31.90
C ILE A 15 -25.40 -9.85 -31.67
N LEU A 16 -24.61 -9.44 -32.64
CA LEU A 16 -24.09 -8.10 -32.91
C LEU A 16 -25.26 -7.21 -33.36
N ILE A 17 -25.50 -6.08 -32.68
CA ILE A 17 -26.27 -4.96 -33.24
C ILE A 17 -25.44 -3.69 -33.09
N LEU A 18 -24.94 -3.21 -34.23
CA LEU A 18 -24.45 -1.86 -34.42
C LEU A 18 -25.59 -0.86 -34.25
N GLY A 19 -25.37 0.16 -33.40
CA GLY A 19 -26.23 1.32 -33.27
C GLY A 19 -25.43 2.54 -32.85
N SER A 20 -25.04 3.34 -33.85
CA SER A 20 -24.74 4.78 -33.83
C SER A 20 -24.46 5.44 -32.47
N GLY A 21 -23.19 5.74 -32.22
CA GLY A 21 -22.72 6.53 -31.10
C GLY A 21 -23.16 7.99 -31.17
N THR A 22 -23.87 8.42 -30.13
CA THR A 22 -23.87 9.81 -29.66
C THR A 22 -22.83 9.91 -28.55
N PRO A 23 -21.91 10.90 -28.56
CA PRO A 23 -21.03 11.12 -27.43
C PRO A 23 -21.88 11.63 -26.26
N LEU A 24 -22.17 10.73 -25.32
CA LEU A 24 -22.55 11.14 -23.98
C LEU A 24 -21.30 11.76 -23.37
N PHE A 25 -21.25 13.09 -23.38
CA PHE A 25 -20.40 13.85 -22.48
C PHE A 25 -20.70 13.32 -21.08
N SER A 26 -19.69 12.72 -20.45
CA SER A 26 -19.71 12.43 -19.03
C SER A 26 -20.15 13.70 -18.32
N GLN A 27 -21.33 13.67 -17.69
CA GLN A 27 -21.61 14.59 -16.60
C GLN A 27 -20.54 14.30 -15.57
N VAL A 28 -19.53 15.17 -15.54
CA VAL A 28 -18.62 15.26 -14.41
C VAL A 28 -19.52 15.56 -13.22
N ASP A 29 -19.57 14.63 -12.26
CA ASP A 29 -20.20 14.86 -10.97
C ASP A 29 -19.48 16.03 -10.31
N THR A 30 -20.02 17.23 -10.52
CA THR A 30 -19.61 18.45 -9.84
C THR A 30 -20.38 18.56 -8.54
N GLU A 31 -20.19 17.58 -7.66
CA GLU A 31 -20.71 17.61 -6.30
C GLU A 31 -19.61 17.29 -5.29
N GLU A 32 -18.45 17.94 -5.46
CA GLU A 32 -17.42 18.11 -4.43
C GLU A 32 -16.89 19.55 -4.56
N LEU A 33 -17.78 20.53 -4.35
CA LEU A 33 -17.37 21.87 -3.93
C LEU A 33 -17.37 21.88 -2.40
N SER A 34 -16.45 21.15 -1.79
CA SER A 34 -16.08 21.42 -0.41
C SER A 34 -15.32 22.75 -0.38
N THR A 35 -15.73 23.59 0.56
CA THR A 35 -15.23 24.94 0.85
C THR A 35 -13.74 25.10 0.53
N SER A 36 -13.41 26.07 -0.31
CA SER A 36 -12.05 26.50 -0.63
C SER A 36 -11.23 26.78 0.64
N GLN A 37 -10.55 25.75 1.15
CA GLN A 37 -9.39 25.88 2.01
C GLN A 37 -8.17 25.87 1.10
N GLU A 38 -7.28 26.85 1.29
CA GLU A 38 -5.96 26.76 0.68
C GLU A 38 -5.29 25.47 1.19
N PRO A 39 -4.51 24.76 0.34
CA PRO A 39 -3.77 23.58 0.77
C PRO A 39 -2.98 23.88 2.05
N ILE A 40 -3.03 22.98 3.03
CA ILE A 40 -2.21 22.97 4.23
C ILE A 40 -0.73 22.98 3.84
N ASN A 41 -0.19 24.19 3.83
CA ASN A 41 1.23 24.43 3.70
C ASN A 41 1.79 24.95 5.02
N PHE A 42 2.64 24.15 5.67
CA PHE A 42 3.24 24.53 6.94
C PHE A 42 4.33 25.59 6.73
N ILE A 43 4.09 26.79 7.28
CA ILE A 43 5.02 27.91 7.31
C ILE A 43 6.02 27.67 8.44
N ASN A 44 7.29 27.50 8.08
CA ASN A 44 8.41 27.23 8.98
C ASN A 44 9.25 28.49 9.24
N TYR A 45 10.05 28.49 10.30
CA TYR A 45 11.04 29.53 10.52
C TYR A 45 12.18 29.44 9.49
N GLU A 46 12.54 30.57 8.88
CA GLU A 46 13.62 30.69 7.88
C GLU A 46 14.79 31.58 8.35
N GLY A 47 14.74 32.08 9.58
CA GLY A 47 15.79 32.95 10.13
C GLY A 47 16.99 32.18 10.70
N PRO A 48 18.03 32.90 11.16
CA PRO A 48 19.17 32.27 11.82
C PRO A 48 18.74 31.56 13.11
N GLN A 49 19.25 30.34 13.30
CA GLN A 49 18.97 29.53 14.50
C GLN A 49 20.11 29.66 15.52
N ASP A 50 19.74 29.91 16.78
CA ASP A 50 20.70 30.00 17.89
C ASP A 50 21.23 28.62 18.33
N ARG A 51 20.51 27.55 17.98
CA ARG A 51 20.84 26.16 18.32
C ARG A 51 20.39 25.23 17.20
N ILE A 52 21.25 24.28 16.85
CA ILE A 52 20.96 23.24 15.85
C ILE A 52 21.06 21.89 16.53
N GLU A 53 19.92 21.27 16.84
CA GLU A 53 19.85 19.88 17.25
C GLU A 53 19.98 18.92 16.06
N THR A 54 20.65 17.78 16.27
CA THR A 54 20.70 16.73 15.26
C THR A 54 19.33 16.02 15.16
N ARG A 55 19.05 15.41 13.99
CA ARG A 55 17.82 14.63 13.80
C ARG A 55 17.61 13.56 14.88
N ALA A 56 18.67 12.88 15.28
CA ALA A 56 18.64 11.87 16.35
C ALA A 56 18.28 12.48 17.71
N GLN A 57 18.81 13.66 18.04
CA GLN A 57 18.48 14.36 19.28
C GLN A 57 17.01 14.79 19.31
N ILE A 58 16.48 15.28 18.19
CA ILE A 58 15.06 15.70 18.07
C ILE A 58 14.14 14.48 18.22
N ARG A 59 14.42 13.41 17.46
CA ARG A 59 13.69 12.13 17.55
C ARG A 59 13.71 11.56 18.97
N ASN A 60 14.84 11.64 19.66
CA ASN A 60 14.99 11.14 21.03
C ASN A 60 14.09 11.84 22.06
N ILE A 61 13.67 13.09 21.81
CA ILE A 61 12.70 13.80 22.67
C ILE A 61 11.39 13.00 22.73
N GLY A 62 10.86 12.66 21.56
CA GLY A 62 9.65 11.84 21.44
C GLY A 62 9.85 10.43 21.94
N PHE A 63 10.95 9.78 21.56
CA PHE A 63 11.24 8.40 21.94
C PHE A 63 11.27 8.19 23.46
N THR A 64 11.90 9.10 24.19
CA THR A 64 11.95 9.03 25.66
C THR A 64 10.56 9.20 26.27
N ALA A 65 9.75 10.10 25.74
CA ALA A 65 8.36 10.27 26.17
C ALA A 65 7.54 9.00 25.87
N GLY A 66 7.69 8.42 24.68
CA GLY A 66 7.00 7.19 24.29
C GLY A 66 7.33 6.01 25.20
N GLN A 67 8.61 5.84 25.54
CA GLN A 67 9.05 4.79 26.47
C GLN A 67 8.47 4.95 27.88
N ALA A 68 8.28 6.20 28.35
CA ALA A 68 7.63 6.46 29.63
C ALA A 68 6.16 6.02 29.61
N ILE A 69 5.43 6.33 28.54
CA ILE A 69 4.04 5.87 28.35
C ILE A 69 3.98 4.34 28.27
N ARG A 70 4.89 3.72 27.51
CA ARG A 70 5.01 2.25 27.44
C ARG A 70 5.30 1.61 28.79
N ALA A 71 6.00 2.31 29.69
CA ALA A 71 6.27 1.87 31.05
C ALA A 71 5.09 2.08 32.03
N GLY A 72 3.98 2.68 31.58
CA GLY A 72 2.75 2.86 32.34
C GLY A 72 2.51 4.28 32.87
N ASP A 73 3.35 5.26 32.50
CA ASP A 73 3.08 6.65 32.86
C ASP A 73 1.87 7.18 32.07
N SER A 74 0.94 7.86 32.75
CA SER A 74 -0.19 8.55 32.09
C SER A 74 0.18 9.93 31.58
N THR A 75 1.28 10.51 32.08
CA THR A 75 1.80 11.81 31.65
C THR A 75 3.32 11.81 31.68
N THR A 76 3.94 12.44 30.68
CA THR A 76 5.41 12.55 30.58
C THR A 76 5.83 13.90 30.02
N GLY A 77 7.10 14.26 30.21
CA GLY A 77 7.67 15.52 29.76
C GLY A 77 7.38 16.70 30.70
N THR A 78 7.33 17.90 30.14
CA THR A 78 7.12 19.15 30.90
C THR A 78 6.18 20.09 30.17
N SER A 79 5.21 20.65 30.89
CA SER A 79 4.24 21.61 30.37
C SER A 79 4.87 22.92 29.85
N ALA A 80 6.11 23.21 30.25
CA ALA A 80 6.87 24.34 29.72
C ALA A 80 7.36 24.08 28.28
N ARG A 81 7.69 22.83 27.92
CA ARG A 81 8.30 22.49 26.62
C ARG A 81 7.47 21.46 25.85
N TYR A 82 7.79 20.18 25.99
CA TYR A 82 7.08 19.08 25.32
C TYR A 82 6.54 18.16 26.40
N PHE A 83 5.26 17.83 26.31
CA PHE A 83 4.62 16.87 27.21
C PHE A 83 3.64 15.99 26.45
N VAL A 84 3.42 14.78 26.94
CA VAL A 84 2.40 13.86 26.42
C VAL A 84 1.47 13.46 27.55
N ILE A 85 0.17 13.41 27.24
CA ILE A 85 -0.87 12.84 28.09
C ILE A 85 -1.42 11.61 27.37
N HIS A 86 -1.33 10.45 28.00
CA HIS A 86 -1.95 9.21 27.55
C HIS A 86 -3.34 9.12 28.18
N SER A 87 -4.38 9.35 27.38
CA SER A 87 -5.76 9.47 27.87
C SER A 87 -6.58 8.27 27.40
N VAL A 88 -6.61 7.24 28.24
CA VAL A 88 -7.37 6.00 28.03
C VAL A 88 -8.39 5.82 29.15
N SER A 89 -9.61 5.42 28.80
CA SER A 89 -10.66 5.10 29.76
C SER A 89 -11.55 3.95 29.30
N ASP A 90 -12.48 3.53 30.17
CA ASP A 90 -13.53 2.57 29.83
C ASP A 90 -14.26 2.96 28.52
N PRO A 91 -14.79 1.98 27.78
CA PRO A 91 -15.51 2.23 26.52
C PRO A 91 -16.64 3.26 26.68
N GLU A 92 -16.72 4.20 25.74
CA GLU A 92 -17.79 5.23 25.67
C GLU A 92 -18.42 5.21 24.26
N GLY A 93 -19.17 4.14 23.96
CA GLY A 93 -19.62 3.86 22.60
C GLY A 93 -18.42 3.68 21.65
N ASP A 94 -18.52 4.23 20.44
CA ASP A 94 -17.47 4.14 19.41
C ASP A 94 -16.42 5.27 19.50
N LYS A 95 -16.38 5.99 20.62
CA LYS A 95 -15.45 7.12 20.79
C LYS A 95 -14.03 6.64 21.08
N LEU A 96 -13.07 7.37 20.52
CA LEU A 96 -11.66 7.02 20.59
C LEU A 96 -10.97 7.56 21.86
N ASP A 97 -10.01 6.78 22.33
CA ASP A 97 -8.95 7.27 23.21
C ASP A 97 -7.92 8.07 22.39
N ALA A 98 -7.01 8.76 23.08
CA ALA A 98 -5.94 9.49 22.40
C ALA A 98 -4.71 9.71 23.28
N ASP A 99 -3.57 9.84 22.60
CA ASP A 99 -2.44 10.57 23.16
C ASP A 99 -2.50 12.03 22.74
N ILE A 100 -2.13 12.92 23.65
CA ILE A 100 -2.10 14.36 23.42
C ILE A 100 -0.68 14.86 23.59
N LEU A 101 -0.02 15.19 22.48
CA LEU A 101 1.28 15.85 22.48
C LEU A 101 1.08 17.37 22.57
N GLY A 102 1.42 17.94 23.72
CA GLY A 102 1.34 19.36 23.97
C GLY A 102 2.65 20.09 23.70
N LEU A 103 2.53 21.26 23.04
CA LEU A 103 3.62 22.21 22.85
C LEU A 103 3.46 23.36 23.85
N GLY A 104 4.30 23.34 24.89
CA GLY A 104 4.37 24.38 25.92
C GLY A 104 4.92 25.72 25.40
N PRO A 105 4.82 26.80 26.19
CA PRO A 105 5.26 28.14 25.78
C PRO A 105 6.76 28.23 25.39
N ASP A 106 7.60 27.37 25.97
CA ASP A 106 9.05 27.30 25.73
C ASP A 106 9.42 26.15 24.76
N ALA A 107 8.44 25.64 24.01
CA ALA A 107 8.70 24.70 22.91
C ALA A 107 9.53 25.41 21.82
N GLY A 108 10.69 24.85 21.51
CA GLY A 108 11.63 25.44 20.54
C GLY A 108 11.48 24.87 19.13
N VAL A 109 10.43 24.09 18.86
CA VAL A 109 10.21 23.50 17.54
C VAL A 109 9.64 24.55 16.60
N ASP A 110 10.32 24.76 15.48
CA ASP A 110 10.08 25.87 14.55
C ASP A 110 9.95 25.39 13.09
N HIS A 111 10.07 24.07 12.88
CA HIS A 111 9.95 23.44 11.57
C HIS A 111 9.12 22.15 11.67
N ILE A 112 8.17 21.98 10.75
CA ILE A 112 7.30 20.80 10.68
C ILE A 112 8.07 19.48 10.59
N ARG A 113 9.23 19.46 9.93
CA ARG A 113 10.09 18.27 9.86
C ARG A 113 10.61 17.85 11.22
N ASN A 114 10.96 18.83 12.07
CA ASN A 114 11.42 18.57 13.43
C ASN A 114 10.26 18.10 14.31
N LEU A 115 9.07 18.69 14.17
CA LEU A 115 7.88 18.23 14.88
C LEU A 115 7.51 16.79 14.50
N ARG A 116 7.54 16.46 13.21
CA ARG A 116 7.32 15.08 12.73
C ARG A 116 8.37 14.11 13.26
N LEU A 117 9.63 14.52 13.41
CA LEU A 117 10.65 13.68 14.06
C LEU A 117 10.36 13.42 15.54
N ILE A 118 9.81 14.40 16.28
CA ILE A 118 9.37 14.20 17.67
C ILE A 118 8.21 13.19 17.70
N ILE A 119 7.18 13.38 16.88
CA ILE A 119 6.03 12.46 16.82
C ILE A 119 6.49 11.06 16.38
N GLN A 120 7.33 10.96 15.37
CA GLN A 120 7.92 9.70 14.91
C GLN A 120 8.63 8.97 16.06
N GLY A 121 9.55 9.66 16.76
CA GLY A 121 10.24 9.06 17.90
C GLY A 121 9.27 8.60 18.99
N TYR A 122 8.22 9.37 19.25
CA TYR A 122 7.18 9.00 20.19
C TYR A 122 6.47 7.70 19.80
N LEU A 123 6.04 7.57 18.54
CA LEU A 123 5.35 6.38 18.04
C LEU A 123 6.23 5.13 18.11
N GLU A 124 7.53 5.27 17.80
CA GLU A 124 8.50 4.17 17.95
C GLU A 124 8.68 3.76 19.42
N GLY A 125 8.77 4.73 20.34
CA GLY A 125 8.98 4.46 21.75
C GLY A 125 7.74 3.88 22.45
N ALA A 126 6.55 4.39 22.13
CA ALA A 126 5.30 4.00 22.76
C ALA A 126 4.70 2.72 22.17
N TYR A 127 4.75 2.59 20.83
CA TYR A 127 3.95 1.61 20.09
C TYR A 127 4.78 0.68 19.19
N ASP A 128 6.11 0.79 19.23
CA ASP A 128 7.03 -0.11 18.51
C ASP A 128 6.89 -0.04 16.97
N TYR A 129 6.33 1.05 16.43
CA TYR A 129 6.29 1.27 14.99
C TYR A 129 7.70 1.30 14.40
N SER A 130 7.84 0.75 13.19
CA SER A 130 9.08 0.87 12.43
C SER A 130 9.37 2.35 12.11
N GLU A 131 10.64 2.68 11.88
CA GLU A 131 11.05 4.06 11.56
C GLU A 131 10.25 4.63 10.37
N ARG A 132 10.00 3.79 9.35
CA ARG A 132 9.23 4.15 8.15
C ARG A 132 7.76 4.40 8.47
N ASP A 133 7.14 3.48 9.21
CA ASP A 133 5.71 3.58 9.54
C ASP A 133 5.44 4.76 10.48
N ALA A 134 6.29 4.94 11.50
CA ALA A 134 6.21 6.06 12.42
C ALA A 134 6.38 7.41 11.71
N ALA A 135 7.28 7.50 10.72
CA ALA A 135 7.47 8.71 9.93
C ALA A 135 6.23 9.03 9.07
N LEU A 136 5.62 8.00 8.48
CA LEU A 136 4.39 8.14 7.69
C LEU A 136 3.21 8.58 8.58
N LEU A 137 2.99 7.89 9.69
CA LEU A 137 1.95 8.24 10.66
C LEU A 137 2.15 9.65 11.22
N ALA A 138 3.38 10.06 11.52
CA ALA A 138 3.67 11.43 11.96
C ALA A 138 3.25 12.47 10.91
N GLN A 139 3.42 12.19 9.61
CA GLN A 139 2.92 13.07 8.56
C GLN A 139 1.39 13.18 8.62
N TYR A 140 0.67 12.06 8.61
CA TYR A 140 -0.79 12.03 8.68
C TYR A 140 -1.32 12.71 9.95
N ILE A 141 -0.74 12.44 11.11
CA ILE A 141 -1.10 13.09 12.39
C ILE A 141 -0.98 14.60 12.30
N THR A 142 0.10 15.14 11.69
CA THR A 142 0.24 16.59 11.56
C THR A 142 -0.80 17.20 10.61
N ILE A 143 -1.14 16.51 9.52
CA ILE A 143 -2.16 16.99 8.57
C ILE A 143 -3.55 16.92 9.23
N TYR A 144 -3.90 15.78 9.82
CA TYR A 144 -5.12 15.58 10.60
C TYR A 144 -5.36 16.70 11.62
N ASN A 145 -4.34 17.02 12.42
CA ASN A 145 -4.45 18.08 13.42
C ASN A 145 -4.53 19.49 12.84
N ALA A 146 -4.03 19.70 11.62
CA ALA A 146 -4.16 20.97 10.92
C ALA A 146 -5.55 21.13 10.30
N VAL A 147 -6.08 20.09 9.64
CA VAL A 147 -7.43 20.05 9.06
C VAL A 147 -8.48 20.36 10.13
N PHE A 148 -8.38 19.71 11.29
CA PHE A 148 -9.40 19.84 12.35
C PHE A 148 -9.04 20.87 13.44
N ARG A 149 -8.04 21.72 13.23
CA ARG A 149 -7.61 22.70 14.25
C ARG A 149 -8.79 23.54 14.75
N GLY A 150 -8.98 23.55 16.07
CA GLY A 150 -10.03 24.32 16.74
C GLY A 150 -11.46 23.85 16.46
N ASN A 151 -11.66 22.79 15.66
CA ASN A 151 -12.96 22.22 15.38
C ASN A 151 -13.46 21.40 16.58
N TRP A 152 -13.99 22.11 17.58
CA TRP A 152 -14.40 21.51 18.84
C TRP A 152 -15.52 20.48 18.69
N ASP A 153 -16.44 20.70 17.75
CA ASP A 153 -17.56 19.78 17.50
C ASP A 153 -17.07 18.46 16.92
N PHE A 154 -16.05 18.52 16.06
CA PHE A 154 -15.37 17.32 15.57
C PHE A 154 -14.73 16.53 16.71
N PHE A 155 -13.88 17.18 17.53
CA PHE A 155 -13.21 16.50 18.65
C PHE A 155 -14.21 15.89 19.64
N THR A 156 -15.20 16.65 20.10
CA THR A 156 -16.20 16.18 21.10
C THR A 156 -17.08 15.04 20.61
N ARG A 157 -17.33 14.95 19.30
CA ARG A 157 -18.05 13.82 18.71
C ARG A 157 -17.16 12.57 18.63
N ARG A 158 -15.89 12.74 18.29
CA ARG A 158 -14.98 11.63 17.99
C ARG A 158 -14.34 11.00 19.23
N TYR A 159 -14.00 11.80 20.23
CA TYR A 159 -13.16 11.35 21.34
C TYR A 159 -13.93 11.23 22.66
N LYS A 160 -13.46 10.31 23.51
CA LYS A 160 -14.05 10.06 24.83
C LYS A 160 -13.94 11.29 25.73
N THR A 161 -14.83 11.36 26.72
CA THR A 161 -14.92 12.48 27.67
C THR A 161 -13.58 12.80 28.35
N PRO A 162 -12.76 11.82 28.81
CA PRO A 162 -11.46 12.10 29.39
C PRO A 162 -10.47 12.75 28.43
N VAL A 163 -10.46 12.36 27.15
CA VAL A 163 -9.63 13.01 26.12
C VAL A 163 -10.03 14.48 25.97
N ILE A 164 -11.33 14.75 25.86
CA ILE A 164 -11.86 16.12 25.77
C ILE A 164 -11.51 16.95 27.00
N GLY A 165 -11.52 16.36 28.19
CA GLY A 165 -11.11 17.02 29.43
C GLY A 165 -9.66 17.51 29.44
N ASN A 166 -8.80 16.91 28.61
CA ASN A 166 -7.40 17.30 28.44
C ASN A 166 -7.17 18.31 27.30
N LEU A 167 -8.20 18.66 26.54
CA LEU A 167 -8.14 19.61 25.42
C LEU A 167 -8.79 20.95 25.77
N THR A 168 -8.42 21.99 25.03
CA THR A 168 -9.17 23.25 24.99
C THR A 168 -9.43 23.65 23.55
N ARG A 169 -10.55 24.36 23.31
CA ARG A 169 -10.98 24.76 21.97
C ARG A 169 -9.90 25.55 21.23
N GLU A 170 -9.17 26.42 21.92
CA GLU A 170 -8.17 27.31 21.33
C GLU A 170 -6.86 26.59 20.98
N LYS A 171 -6.61 25.42 21.58
CA LYS A 171 -5.33 24.71 21.46
C LYS A 171 -5.44 23.39 20.73
N ALA A 172 -6.62 22.77 20.66
CA ALA A 172 -6.82 21.49 20.00
C ALA A 172 -6.42 21.55 18.51
N GLY A 173 -5.56 20.63 18.10
CA GLY A 173 -4.97 20.59 16.77
C GLY A 173 -3.67 21.38 16.63
N LEU A 174 -3.28 21.66 15.40
CA LEU A 174 -1.96 22.21 15.04
C LEU A 174 -2.11 23.33 14.00
N SER A 175 -1.53 24.52 14.27
CA SER A 175 -1.55 25.60 13.27
C SER A 175 -0.67 25.27 12.08
N THR A 176 -0.95 25.83 10.91
CA THR A 176 -0.03 25.77 9.76
C THR A 176 1.18 26.69 9.96
N ARG A 177 1.17 27.60 10.94
CA ARG A 177 2.28 28.53 11.21
C ARG A 177 3.08 28.16 12.47
N TYR A 178 4.40 28.08 12.34
CA TYR A 178 5.28 27.73 13.45
C TYR A 178 5.23 28.69 14.64
N ASP A 179 5.03 29.99 14.39
CA ASP A 179 4.99 31.04 15.43
C ASP A 179 3.73 30.95 16.31
N GLU A 180 2.74 30.19 15.88
CA GLU A 180 1.51 29.91 16.62
C GLU A 180 1.55 28.57 17.35
N TRP A 181 2.66 27.83 17.32
CA TRP A 181 2.74 26.53 17.97
C TRP A 181 2.96 26.61 19.49
N PRO A 182 3.96 27.36 20.00
CA PRO A 182 4.31 27.32 21.42
C PRO A 182 3.17 27.81 22.32
N GLY A 183 2.79 26.99 23.30
CA GLY A 183 1.73 27.25 24.27
C GLY A 183 0.30 27.13 23.71
N ARG A 184 0.14 26.84 22.41
CA ARG A 184 -1.11 26.95 21.66
C ARG A 184 -1.44 25.73 20.79
N SER A 185 -0.76 24.62 21.00
CA SER A 185 -1.00 23.36 20.27
C SER A 185 -1.11 22.18 21.22
N LEU A 186 -2.20 21.43 21.06
CA LEU A 186 -2.46 20.12 21.64
C LEU A 186 -2.75 19.18 20.48
N ILE A 187 -1.71 18.47 20.05
CA ILE A 187 -1.73 17.57 18.90
C ILE A 187 -2.32 16.24 19.36
N VAL A 188 -3.45 15.87 18.79
CA VAL A 188 -4.20 14.67 19.13
C VAL A 188 -3.76 13.52 18.24
N ILE A 189 -3.38 12.40 18.85
CA ILE A 189 -3.01 11.16 18.19
C ILE A 189 -4.12 10.15 18.50
N PRO A 190 -4.99 9.82 17.53
CA PRO A 190 -6.12 8.92 17.78
C PRO A 190 -5.63 7.49 18.05
N LEU A 191 -6.17 6.87 19.10
CA LEU A 191 -5.86 5.48 19.46
C LEU A 191 -7.03 4.57 19.10
N GLN A 192 -6.73 3.49 18.37
CA GLN A 192 -7.63 2.39 18.09
C GLN A 192 -7.62 1.37 19.22
N THR A 193 -6.43 0.92 19.60
CA THR A 193 -6.22 0.08 20.78
C THR A 193 -5.36 0.82 21.78
N ALA A 194 -5.81 0.87 23.03
CA ALA A 194 -5.06 1.49 24.12
C ALA A 194 -3.87 0.65 24.61
N MET A 195 -3.33 -0.28 23.80
CA MET A 195 -2.23 -1.16 24.18
C MET A 195 -0.88 -0.62 23.67
N PRO A 196 0.02 -0.18 24.57
CA PRO A 196 1.39 0.15 24.20
C PRO A 196 2.11 -1.03 23.56
N GLY A 197 2.96 -0.75 22.57
CA GLY A 197 3.70 -1.75 21.81
C GLY A 197 2.91 -2.50 20.72
N SER A 198 1.69 -2.06 20.39
CA SER A 198 0.89 -2.61 19.29
C SER A 198 1.06 -1.80 18.00
N LEU A 199 1.30 -2.51 16.88
CA LEU A 199 1.33 -1.92 15.53
C LEU A 199 -0.04 -1.40 15.06
N SER A 200 -1.12 -1.76 15.75
CA SER A 200 -2.49 -1.28 15.47
C SER A 200 -2.98 -0.30 16.54
N ALA A 201 -2.06 0.30 17.32
CA ALA A 201 -2.44 1.23 18.38
C ALA A 201 -3.02 2.53 17.85
N ILE A 202 -2.52 3.04 16.72
CA ILE A 202 -3.01 4.29 16.12
C ILE A 202 -4.21 4.00 15.23
N ASP A 203 -5.28 4.79 15.35
CA ASP A 203 -6.42 4.65 14.45
C ASP A 203 -6.14 5.26 13.08
N THR A 204 -5.76 4.39 12.14
CA THR A 204 -5.49 4.73 10.74
C THR A 204 -6.75 5.17 10.00
N SER A 205 -7.96 4.79 10.42
CA SER A 205 -9.22 5.19 9.76
C SER A 205 -9.47 6.69 9.95
N THR A 206 -9.37 7.18 11.19
CA THR A 206 -9.47 8.61 11.50
C THR A 206 -8.42 9.44 10.77
N LEU A 207 -7.18 8.94 10.69
CA LEU A 207 -6.09 9.64 10.03
C LEU A 207 -6.26 9.72 8.51
N THR A 208 -7.14 8.93 7.91
CA THR A 208 -7.34 8.83 6.46
C THR A 208 -8.74 9.26 6.01
N GLU A 209 -9.44 10.03 6.83
CA GLU A 209 -10.73 10.60 6.44
C GLU A 209 -10.63 11.49 5.20
N ASN A 210 -11.76 11.65 4.52
CA ASN A 210 -11.86 12.35 3.24
C ASN A 210 -11.21 13.73 3.25
N ASP A 211 -11.38 14.52 4.32
CA ASP A 211 -10.78 15.86 4.42
C ASP A 211 -9.24 15.78 4.49
N VAL A 212 -8.68 14.78 5.17
CA VAL A 212 -7.23 14.56 5.27
C VAL A 212 -6.65 14.05 3.95
N ILE A 213 -7.35 13.14 3.28
CA ILE A 213 -6.95 12.66 1.95
C ILE A 213 -7.10 13.77 0.91
N GLY A 214 -8.13 14.60 1.03
CA GLY A 214 -8.37 15.77 0.19
C GLY A 214 -7.21 16.76 0.25
N GLU A 215 -6.61 16.93 1.44
CA GLU A 215 -5.39 17.70 1.60
C GLU A 215 -4.18 17.06 0.90
N LEU A 216 -3.94 15.76 1.11
CA LEU A 216 -2.83 15.06 0.44
C LEU A 216 -2.95 15.08 -1.09
N ARG A 217 -4.17 15.10 -1.62
CA ARG A 217 -4.44 15.19 -3.06
C ARG A 217 -4.05 16.54 -3.66
N GLN A 218 -3.77 17.57 -2.84
CA GLN A 218 -3.29 18.87 -3.31
C GLN A 218 -1.80 18.84 -3.71
N ASP A 219 -1.03 17.83 -3.28
CA ASP A 219 0.35 17.64 -3.73
C ASP A 219 0.41 17.33 -5.24
N ASP A 220 1.51 17.67 -5.91
CA ASP A 220 1.70 17.47 -7.36
C ASP A 220 1.52 16.00 -7.79
N ASP A 221 1.92 15.07 -6.92
CA ASP A 221 1.76 13.62 -7.10
C ASP A 221 0.51 13.07 -6.39
N LYS A 222 -0.37 13.95 -5.91
CA LYS A 222 -1.58 13.67 -5.13
C LYS A 222 -1.31 12.84 -3.86
N GLY A 223 -0.09 12.90 -3.32
CA GLY A 223 0.32 12.13 -2.15
C GLY A 223 0.27 10.62 -2.37
N ILE A 224 0.37 10.15 -3.62
CA ILE A 224 0.26 8.72 -3.97
C ILE A 224 1.25 7.86 -3.16
N PRO A 225 2.54 8.19 -3.03
CA PRO A 225 3.49 7.36 -2.27
C PRO A 225 3.10 7.20 -0.79
N GLN A 226 2.59 8.26 -0.16
CA GLN A 226 2.17 8.28 1.23
C GLN A 226 0.90 7.44 1.41
N ARG A 227 -0.06 7.60 0.52
CA ARG A 227 -1.31 6.84 0.51
C ARG A 227 -1.07 5.35 0.27
N GLN A 228 -0.15 4.99 -0.62
CA GLN A 228 0.31 3.60 -0.78
C GLN A 228 0.93 3.05 0.51
N GLY A 229 1.77 3.83 1.19
CA GLY A 229 2.32 3.42 2.47
C GLY A 229 1.26 3.21 3.56
N MET A 230 0.17 3.98 3.52
CA MET A 230 -0.94 3.83 4.47
C MET A 230 -1.77 2.57 4.18
N VAL A 231 -2.01 2.29 2.89
CA VAL A 231 -2.57 1.00 2.45
C VAL A 231 -1.73 -0.17 2.97
N ASP A 232 -0.40 -0.11 2.82
CA ASP A 232 0.50 -1.16 3.32
C ASP A 232 0.43 -1.35 4.85
N ILE A 233 0.12 -0.29 5.61
CA ILE A 233 -0.12 -0.38 7.06
C ILE A 233 -1.45 -1.07 7.31
N LYS A 234 -2.55 -0.59 6.70
CA LYS A 234 -3.89 -1.15 6.90
C LYS A 234 -4.00 -2.63 6.53
N GLU A 235 -3.29 -3.06 5.49
CA GLU A 235 -3.25 -4.47 5.11
C GLU A 235 -2.55 -5.34 6.15
N ARG A 236 -1.44 -4.85 6.72
CA ARG A 236 -0.78 -5.55 7.83
C ARG A 236 -1.64 -5.56 9.09
N GLU A 237 -2.37 -4.47 9.38
CA GLU A 237 -3.34 -4.42 10.48
C GLU A 237 -4.44 -5.48 10.27
N ALA A 238 -5.00 -5.56 9.06
CA ALA A 238 -6.02 -6.54 8.70
C ALA A 238 -5.49 -7.98 8.83
N GLU A 239 -4.32 -8.27 8.27
CA GLU A 239 -3.71 -9.61 8.33
C GLU A 239 -3.42 -10.04 9.78
N GLN A 240 -2.88 -9.14 10.60
CA GLN A 240 -2.60 -9.43 12.01
C GLN A 240 -3.89 -9.68 12.81
N ALA A 241 -4.93 -8.88 12.57
CA ALA A 241 -6.23 -9.07 13.21
C ALA A 241 -6.92 -10.36 12.77
N GLU A 242 -6.86 -10.71 11.48
CA GLU A 242 -7.39 -11.97 10.95
C GLU A 242 -6.70 -13.17 11.60
N GLN A 243 -5.36 -13.15 11.70
CA GLN A 243 -4.58 -14.20 12.36
C GLN A 243 -4.92 -14.29 13.86
N ALA A 244 -5.07 -13.16 14.55
CA ALA A 244 -5.45 -13.13 15.96
C ALA A 244 -6.87 -13.68 16.18
N ALA A 245 -7.83 -13.31 15.34
CA ALA A 245 -9.19 -13.83 15.39
C ALA A 245 -9.24 -15.34 15.12
N ALA A 246 -8.47 -15.83 14.14
CA ALA A 246 -8.35 -17.26 13.85
C ALA A 246 -7.78 -18.05 15.04
N ALA A 247 -6.72 -17.54 15.67
CA ALA A 247 -6.12 -18.15 16.86
C ALA A 247 -7.08 -18.17 18.05
N LYS A 248 -7.82 -17.07 18.29
CA LYS A 248 -8.86 -17.01 19.32
C LYS A 248 -9.96 -18.05 19.07
N ARG A 249 -10.44 -18.18 17.83
CA ARG A 249 -11.46 -19.18 17.46
C ARG A 249 -11.00 -20.61 17.67
N GLU A 250 -9.74 -20.91 17.36
CA GLU A 250 -9.18 -22.25 17.61
C GLU A 250 -9.11 -22.55 19.10
N ALA A 251 -8.69 -21.58 19.93
CA ALA A 251 -8.69 -21.70 21.39
C ALA A 251 -10.10 -21.93 21.94
N ILE A 252 -11.05 -21.08 21.56
CA ILE A 252 -12.47 -21.18 21.93
C ILE A 252 -13.04 -22.56 21.55
N ALA A 253 -12.77 -23.06 20.33
CA ALA A 253 -13.26 -24.36 19.88
C ALA A 253 -12.66 -25.54 20.67
N ASN A 254 -11.46 -25.40 21.23
CA ASN A 254 -10.86 -26.41 22.10
C ASN A 254 -11.46 -26.34 23.51
N ASP A 255 -11.61 -25.15 24.06
CA ASP A 255 -12.21 -24.95 25.39
C ASP A 255 -13.68 -25.38 25.42
N GLU A 256 -14.43 -25.15 24.34
CA GLU A 256 -15.79 -25.67 24.18
C GLU A 256 -15.88 -27.20 24.24
N LYS A 257 -14.90 -27.91 23.67
CA LYS A 257 -14.84 -29.37 23.77
C LYS A 257 -14.60 -29.80 25.21
N VAL A 258 -13.68 -29.14 25.92
CA VAL A 258 -13.39 -29.42 27.33
C VAL A 258 -14.63 -29.18 28.19
N VAL A 259 -15.31 -28.04 28.00
CA VAL A 259 -16.55 -27.71 28.72
C VAL A 259 -17.67 -28.71 28.40
N ALA A 260 -17.81 -29.13 27.14
CA ALA A 260 -18.78 -30.14 26.75
C ALA A 260 -18.50 -31.52 27.39
N GLU A 261 -17.22 -31.93 27.45
CA GLU A 261 -16.79 -33.16 28.12
C GLU A 261 -17.04 -33.08 29.64
N ASP A 262 -16.69 -31.97 30.29
CA ASP A 262 -16.94 -31.74 31.72
C ASP A 262 -18.42 -31.79 32.05
N ARG A 263 -19.27 -31.15 31.22
CA ARG A 263 -20.73 -31.21 31.34
C ARG A 263 -21.25 -32.62 31.19
N GLN A 264 -20.77 -33.38 30.20
CA GLN A 264 -21.20 -34.75 30.00
C GLN A 264 -20.81 -35.65 31.18
N GLN A 265 -19.59 -35.52 31.71
CA GLN A 265 -19.14 -36.27 32.88
C GLN A 265 -19.95 -35.92 34.13
N ASN A 266 -20.22 -34.64 34.37
CA ASN A 266 -21.01 -34.22 35.53
C ASN A 266 -22.46 -34.70 35.44
N GLN A 267 -23.04 -34.70 34.24
CA GLN A 267 -24.38 -35.25 34.02
C GLN A 267 -24.44 -36.77 34.26
N GLN A 268 -23.40 -37.52 33.87
CA GLN A 268 -23.30 -38.95 34.16
C GLN A 268 -23.15 -39.21 35.67
N GLU A 269 -22.34 -38.43 36.37
CA GLU A 269 -22.19 -38.52 37.83
C GLU A 269 -23.51 -38.27 38.56
N ARG A 270 -24.28 -37.26 38.16
CA ARG A 270 -25.62 -37.01 38.71
C ARG A 270 -26.60 -38.15 38.46
N GLN A 271 -26.56 -38.77 37.28
CA GLN A 271 -27.37 -39.95 36.99
C GLN A 271 -26.99 -41.11 37.92
N GLN A 272 -25.68 -41.34 38.12
CA GLN A 272 -25.18 -42.36 39.03
C GLN A 272 -25.60 -42.11 40.48
N ILE A 273 -25.49 -40.86 40.96
CA ILE A 273 -25.95 -40.47 42.31
C ILE A 273 -27.45 -40.76 42.48
N ALA A 274 -28.27 -40.45 41.47
CA ALA A 274 -29.70 -40.70 41.51
C ALA A 274 -30.04 -42.20 41.56
N GLU A 275 -29.33 -43.03 40.78
CA GLU A 275 -29.44 -44.49 40.80
C GLU A 275 -28.98 -45.06 42.14
N ASP A 276 -27.82 -44.65 42.65
CA ASP A 276 -27.26 -45.07 43.94
C ASP A 276 -28.22 -44.70 45.10
N ARG A 277 -28.83 -43.51 45.07
CA ARG A 277 -29.81 -43.06 46.08
C ARG A 277 -31.11 -43.87 46.01
N GLN A 278 -31.53 -44.31 44.82
CA GLN A 278 -32.68 -45.22 44.69
C GLN A 278 -32.35 -46.62 45.22
N GLN A 279 -31.19 -47.16 44.86
CA GLN A 279 -30.70 -48.46 45.31
C GLN A 279 -30.58 -48.50 46.84
N LEU A 280 -30.06 -47.44 47.46
CA LEU A 280 -29.92 -47.31 48.92
C LEU A 280 -31.28 -47.41 49.63
N LYS A 281 -32.31 -46.73 49.10
CA LYS A 281 -33.69 -46.81 49.64
C LYS A 281 -34.25 -48.22 49.56
N GLU A 282 -34.07 -48.90 48.42
CA GLU A 282 -34.55 -50.27 48.23
C GLU A 282 -33.86 -51.27 49.19
N ASP A 283 -32.55 -51.13 49.39
CA ASP A 283 -31.79 -52.01 50.30
C ASP A 283 -32.11 -51.75 51.77
N GLN A 284 -32.42 -50.51 52.14
CA GLN A 284 -32.91 -50.14 53.47
C GLN A 284 -34.31 -50.71 53.75
N GLU A 285 -35.24 -50.61 52.80
CA GLU A 285 -36.59 -51.21 52.91
C GLU A 285 -36.55 -52.75 52.95
N ALA A 286 -35.61 -53.37 52.23
CA ALA A 286 -35.39 -54.81 52.25
C ALA A 286 -34.64 -55.32 53.50
N GLY A 287 -34.16 -54.41 54.36
CA GLY A 287 -33.43 -54.74 55.60
C GLY A 287 -32.05 -55.36 55.39
N LYS A 288 -31.42 -55.11 54.23
CA LYS A 288 -30.08 -55.66 53.89
C LYS A 288 -28.92 -54.88 54.53
N ILE A 289 -29.18 -53.63 54.91
CA ILE A 289 -28.21 -52.69 55.50
C ILE A 289 -28.78 -52.12 56.80
N SER A 290 -27.90 -51.81 57.75
CA SER A 290 -28.27 -51.23 59.03
C SER A 290 -28.58 -49.72 58.91
N PRO A 291 -29.31 -49.13 59.88
CA PRO A 291 -29.59 -47.68 59.87
C PRO A 291 -28.34 -46.80 59.89
N GLU A 292 -27.28 -47.21 60.59
CA GLU A 292 -26.00 -46.47 60.63
C GLU A 292 -25.26 -46.52 59.28
N GLU A 293 -25.29 -47.67 58.59
CA GLU A 293 -24.70 -47.82 57.25
C GLU A 293 -25.47 -47.00 56.21
N ALA A 294 -26.80 -46.95 56.30
CA ALA A 294 -27.64 -46.13 55.44
C ALA A 294 -27.38 -44.62 55.63
N GLU A 295 -27.22 -44.16 56.88
CA GLU A 295 -26.90 -42.75 57.15
C GLU A 295 -25.50 -42.36 56.65
N ALA A 296 -24.51 -43.26 56.76
CA ALA A 296 -23.17 -43.01 56.23
C ALA A 296 -23.15 -42.91 54.70
N ALA A 297 -23.85 -43.81 54.00
CA ALA A 297 -23.96 -43.79 52.54
C ALA A 297 -24.72 -42.56 52.02
N GLU A 298 -25.80 -42.14 52.71
CA GLU A 298 -26.54 -40.92 52.35
C GLU A 298 -25.63 -39.67 52.45
N LYS A 299 -24.79 -39.56 53.49
CA LYS A 299 -23.82 -38.46 53.63
C LYS A 299 -22.76 -38.44 52.52
N GLU A 300 -22.33 -39.60 52.04
CA GLU A 300 -21.40 -39.70 50.91
C GLU A 300 -22.08 -39.23 49.62
N LEU A 301 -23.33 -39.63 49.38
CA LEU A 301 -24.11 -39.16 48.23
C LEU A 301 -24.40 -37.66 48.28
N ASP A 302 -24.72 -37.11 49.46
CA ASP A 302 -24.89 -35.66 49.65
C ASP A 302 -23.58 -34.90 49.36
N THR A 303 -22.42 -35.48 49.70
CA THR A 303 -21.10 -34.88 49.39
C THR A 303 -20.84 -34.89 47.89
N ARG A 304 -21.07 -36.02 47.21
CA ARG A 304 -20.94 -36.14 45.75
C ARG A 304 -21.91 -35.20 45.01
N GLU A 305 -23.13 -35.04 45.51
CA GLU A 305 -24.12 -34.11 44.95
C GLU A 305 -23.66 -32.65 45.09
N ALA A 306 -23.10 -32.27 46.24
CA ALA A 306 -22.53 -30.95 46.44
C ALA A 306 -21.31 -30.68 45.53
N GLU A 307 -20.44 -31.68 45.31
CA GLU A 307 -19.33 -31.58 44.34
C GLU A 307 -19.83 -31.42 42.90
N ALA A 308 -20.89 -32.14 42.52
CA ALA A 308 -21.52 -32.00 41.22
C ALA A 308 -22.20 -30.64 41.03
N ASP A 309 -22.84 -30.10 42.07
CA ASP A 309 -23.39 -28.74 42.08
C ASP A 309 -22.29 -27.69 41.87
N GLN A 310 -21.17 -27.81 42.60
CA GLN A 310 -20.02 -26.91 42.42
C GLN A 310 -19.46 -26.99 40.99
N LYS A 311 -19.35 -28.20 40.44
CA LYS A 311 -18.86 -28.37 39.06
C LYS A 311 -19.78 -27.75 38.02
N ASP A 312 -21.11 -27.74 38.24
CA ASP A 312 -22.04 -27.04 37.36
C ASP A 312 -21.88 -25.51 37.42
N GLU A 313 -21.59 -24.95 38.61
CA GLU A 313 -21.28 -23.53 38.75
C GLU A 313 -19.97 -23.15 38.01
N GLU A 314 -18.92 -23.98 38.13
CA GLU A 314 -17.66 -23.79 37.40
C GLU A 314 -17.83 -23.89 35.87
N ILE A 315 -18.66 -24.83 35.40
CA ILE A 315 -19.01 -24.96 33.98
C ILE A 315 -19.75 -23.70 33.49
N ALA A 316 -20.72 -23.19 34.27
CA ALA A 316 -21.46 -22.00 33.92
C ALA A 316 -20.56 -20.75 33.81
N GLN A 317 -19.60 -20.59 34.72
CA GLN A 317 -18.61 -19.51 34.65
C GLN A 317 -17.74 -19.61 33.40
N LYS A 318 -17.24 -20.81 33.08
CA LYS A 318 -16.46 -21.03 31.85
C LYS A 318 -17.27 -20.75 30.58
N GLU A 319 -18.56 -21.06 30.57
CA GLU A 319 -19.43 -20.74 29.43
C GLU A 319 -19.63 -19.24 29.26
N GLU A 320 -19.74 -18.47 30.35
CA GLU A 320 -19.81 -17.00 30.31
C GLU A 320 -18.50 -16.39 29.79
N GLU A 321 -17.35 -16.85 30.28
CA GLU A 321 -16.03 -16.45 29.76
C GLU A 321 -15.87 -16.78 28.27
N LEU A 322 -16.37 -17.93 27.81
CA LEU A 322 -16.35 -18.30 26.40
C LEU A 322 -17.23 -17.39 25.53
N ASP A 323 -18.36 -16.93 26.04
CA ASP A 323 -19.20 -15.97 25.31
C ASP A 323 -18.49 -14.62 25.16
N GLU A 324 -17.83 -14.13 26.21
CA GLU A 324 -17.01 -12.91 26.15
C GLU A 324 -15.87 -13.05 25.12
N GLN A 325 -15.15 -14.18 25.14
CA GLN A 325 -14.08 -14.45 24.17
C GLN A 325 -14.60 -14.52 22.73
N ARG A 326 -15.80 -15.09 22.51
CA ARG A 326 -16.45 -15.14 21.20
C ARG A 326 -16.77 -13.73 20.68
N GLN A 327 -17.35 -12.89 21.53
CA GLN A 327 -17.62 -11.49 21.19
C GLN A 327 -16.34 -10.71 20.88
N GLU A 328 -15.25 -10.97 21.62
CA GLU A 328 -13.95 -10.35 21.34
C GLU A 328 -13.33 -10.84 20.02
N ALA A 329 -13.46 -12.13 19.71
CA ALA A 329 -13.00 -12.70 18.44
C ALA A 329 -13.79 -12.13 17.25
N GLU A 330 -15.11 -11.96 17.38
CA GLU A 330 -15.97 -11.33 16.37
C GLU A 330 -15.57 -9.88 16.11
N LYS A 331 -15.39 -9.06 17.15
CA LYS A 331 -14.89 -7.68 17.00
C LYS A 331 -13.51 -7.60 16.33
N THR A 332 -12.65 -8.58 16.62
CA THR A 332 -11.31 -8.65 16.01
C THR A 332 -11.42 -8.97 14.51
N GLU A 333 -12.34 -9.84 14.12
CA GLU A 333 -12.61 -10.16 12.71
C GLU A 333 -13.27 -8.98 11.98
N GLU A 334 -14.29 -8.34 12.56
CA GLU A 334 -14.92 -7.15 12.00
C GLU A 334 -13.89 -6.04 11.73
N PHE A 335 -12.95 -5.85 12.67
CA PHE A 335 -11.84 -4.92 12.48
C PHE A 335 -10.94 -5.32 11.30
N ALA A 336 -10.61 -6.61 11.15
CA ALA A 336 -9.83 -7.11 10.03
C ALA A 336 -10.53 -6.85 8.69
N GLU A 337 -11.83 -7.17 8.61
CA GLU A 337 -12.66 -6.94 7.43
C GLU A 337 -12.75 -5.45 7.09
N GLN A 338 -12.96 -4.58 8.09
CA GLN A 338 -13.01 -3.14 7.91
C GLN A 338 -11.69 -2.62 7.31
N LYS A 339 -10.54 -2.98 7.90
CA LYS A 339 -9.23 -2.50 7.42
C LYS A 339 -8.90 -3.03 6.02
N ALA A 340 -9.27 -4.28 5.71
CA ALA A 340 -9.13 -4.84 4.37
C ALA A 340 -10.00 -4.09 3.34
N ALA A 341 -11.24 -3.77 3.68
CA ALA A 341 -12.15 -3.02 2.81
C ALA A 341 -11.65 -1.58 2.57
N GLU A 342 -11.20 -0.89 3.62
CA GLU A 342 -10.60 0.45 3.51
C GLU A 342 -9.37 0.44 2.61
N ALA A 343 -8.43 -0.50 2.82
CA ALA A 343 -7.24 -0.65 1.99
C ALA A 343 -7.61 -0.91 0.51
N GLN A 344 -8.60 -1.77 0.26
CA GLN A 344 -9.07 -2.06 -1.09
C GLN A 344 -9.68 -0.81 -1.76
N GLN A 345 -10.50 -0.05 -1.04
CA GLN A 345 -11.09 1.19 -1.56
C GLN A 345 -10.01 2.23 -1.86
N GLU A 346 -9.07 2.44 -0.93
CA GLU A 346 -7.97 3.38 -1.13
C GLU A 346 -7.08 3.01 -2.32
N ARG A 347 -6.82 1.72 -2.56
CA ARG A 347 -6.10 1.26 -3.76
C ARG A 347 -6.81 1.66 -5.05
N GLN A 348 -8.14 1.53 -5.10
CA GLN A 348 -8.93 1.92 -6.27
C GLN A 348 -8.85 3.43 -6.48
N ASP A 349 -9.02 4.22 -5.42
CA ASP A 349 -8.90 5.67 -5.45
C ASP A 349 -7.51 6.13 -5.91
N ILE A 350 -6.45 5.51 -5.40
CA ILE A 350 -5.05 5.78 -5.80
C ILE A 350 -4.87 5.46 -7.29
N ALA A 351 -5.38 4.34 -7.77
CA ALA A 351 -5.27 3.96 -9.18
C ALA A 351 -5.99 4.95 -10.10
N GLN A 352 -7.17 5.43 -9.70
CA GLN A 352 -7.90 6.49 -10.41
C GLN A 352 -7.11 7.80 -10.44
N ASP A 353 -6.55 8.20 -9.29
CA ASP A 353 -5.76 9.41 -9.17
C ASP A 353 -4.48 9.36 -10.03
N GLN A 354 -3.80 8.21 -10.03
CA GLN A 354 -2.62 7.95 -10.85
C GLN A 354 -2.95 8.01 -12.34
N GLN A 355 -4.06 7.40 -12.77
CA GLN A 355 -4.52 7.50 -14.15
C GLN A 355 -4.87 8.94 -14.53
N GLY A 356 -5.47 9.70 -13.60
CA GLY A 356 -5.72 11.13 -13.74
C GLY A 356 -4.45 11.93 -14.01
N LEU A 357 -3.38 11.68 -13.24
CA LEU A 357 -2.08 12.33 -13.44
C LEU A 357 -1.45 11.99 -14.79
N ILE A 358 -1.49 10.72 -15.20
CA ILE A 358 -1.00 10.29 -16.52
C ILE A 358 -1.77 11.02 -17.64
N ASN A 359 -3.10 11.11 -17.52
CA ASN A 359 -3.93 11.79 -18.51
C ASN A 359 -3.65 13.30 -18.56
N GLN A 360 -3.46 13.95 -17.40
CA GLN A 360 -3.10 15.36 -17.34
C GLN A 360 -1.73 15.63 -17.98
N GLN A 361 -0.72 14.80 -17.68
CA GLN A 361 0.59 14.89 -18.31
C GLN A 361 0.52 14.70 -19.83
N ALA A 362 -0.29 13.73 -20.29
CA ALA A 362 -0.52 13.52 -21.72
C ALA A 362 -1.22 14.71 -22.40
N ALA A 363 -2.17 15.37 -21.72
CA ALA A 363 -2.87 16.54 -22.22
C ALA A 363 -1.99 17.81 -22.25
N GLN A 364 -1.08 17.94 -21.29
CA GLN A 364 -0.12 19.06 -21.21
C GLN A 364 1.12 18.86 -22.09
N ALA A 365 1.31 17.66 -22.66
CA ALA A 365 2.43 17.39 -23.54
C ALA A 365 2.37 18.36 -24.74
N PRO A 366 3.47 19.10 -25.03
CA PRO A 366 3.47 20.07 -26.10
C PRO A 366 3.09 19.42 -27.43
N GLN A 367 2.08 19.97 -28.10
CA GLN A 367 1.66 19.55 -29.43
C GLN A 367 2.68 20.09 -30.43
N GLY A 368 3.41 19.19 -31.11
CA GLY A 368 4.45 19.57 -32.05
C GLY A 368 4.89 18.41 -32.91
N VAL A 369 5.70 18.71 -33.92
CA VAL A 369 6.27 17.71 -34.83
C VAL A 369 7.58 17.18 -34.27
N LEU A 370 7.80 15.87 -34.36
CA LEU A 370 9.07 15.27 -33.98
C LEU A 370 10.14 15.57 -35.03
N GLY A 371 11.35 15.85 -34.56
CA GLY A 371 12.55 16.03 -35.38
C GLY A 371 13.80 15.58 -34.64
N ILE A 372 14.94 15.73 -35.30
CA ILE A 372 16.25 15.48 -34.68
C ILE A 372 17.11 16.73 -34.76
N LYS A 373 17.79 17.03 -33.64
CA LYS A 373 18.83 18.05 -33.55
C LYS A 373 20.17 17.35 -33.35
N LEU A 374 21.12 17.58 -34.25
CA LEU A 374 22.49 17.06 -34.13
C LEU A 374 23.23 17.77 -32.99
N GLU A 375 24.05 17.03 -32.25
CA GLU A 375 24.88 17.62 -31.17
C GLU A 375 26.09 18.39 -31.74
N SER A 376 26.59 17.97 -32.90
CA SER A 376 27.66 18.69 -33.60
C SER A 376 27.59 18.49 -35.12
N PRO A 377 28.16 19.41 -35.93
CA PRO A 377 28.07 19.35 -37.40
C PRO A 377 28.71 18.10 -38.03
N ASN A 378 29.65 17.47 -37.34
CA ASN A 378 30.44 16.34 -37.85
C ASN A 378 30.08 15.01 -37.17
N SER A 379 28.99 14.97 -36.39
CA SER A 379 28.51 13.75 -35.72
C SER A 379 27.15 13.34 -36.25
N ALA A 380 26.95 12.04 -36.40
CA ALA A 380 25.63 11.47 -36.66
C ALA A 380 24.78 11.39 -35.38
N LEU A 381 25.33 11.74 -34.21
CA LEU A 381 24.63 11.71 -32.94
C LEU A 381 23.86 13.01 -32.69
N GLY A 382 22.64 12.84 -32.20
CA GLY A 382 21.71 13.91 -31.89
C GLY A 382 20.77 13.54 -30.77
N ARG A 383 19.85 14.46 -30.50
CA ARG A 383 18.69 14.26 -29.63
C ARG A 383 17.41 14.40 -30.44
N ILE A 384 16.36 13.71 -30.00
CA ILE A 384 15.02 13.93 -30.53
C ILE A 384 14.51 15.24 -29.95
N VAL A 385 13.90 16.06 -30.80
CA VAL A 385 13.28 17.32 -30.41
C VAL A 385 11.83 17.31 -30.86
N LYS A 386 10.95 17.89 -30.04
CA LYS A 386 9.60 18.24 -30.45
C LYS A 386 9.60 19.72 -30.81
N LEU A 387 9.17 20.03 -32.03
CA LEU A 387 9.22 21.38 -32.60
C LEU A 387 7.82 21.94 -32.76
N GLN A 388 7.68 23.23 -32.48
CA GLN A 388 6.47 23.98 -32.85
C GLN A 388 6.43 24.13 -34.38
N ILE A 389 5.30 23.78 -34.99
CA ILE A 389 5.15 23.71 -36.45
C ILE A 389 5.42 25.07 -37.11
N ASP A 390 4.92 26.16 -36.52
CA ASP A 390 4.95 27.48 -37.16
C ASP A 390 6.31 28.20 -37.03
N SER A 391 7.03 27.95 -35.93
CA SER A 391 8.25 28.70 -35.59
C SER A 391 9.52 27.86 -35.73
N GLY A 392 9.41 26.53 -35.78
CA GLY A 392 10.54 25.60 -35.66
C GLY A 392 11.22 25.65 -34.28
N THR A 393 10.62 26.34 -33.30
CA THR A 393 11.17 26.43 -31.94
C THR A 393 11.06 25.08 -31.25
N THR A 394 12.11 24.68 -30.54
CA THR A 394 12.11 23.45 -29.75
C THR A 394 11.23 23.60 -28.52
N LEU A 395 10.14 22.82 -28.48
CA LEU A 395 9.22 22.71 -27.35
C LEU A 395 9.74 21.73 -26.29
N GLN A 396 10.40 20.66 -26.72
CA GLN A 396 10.89 19.59 -25.85
C GLN A 396 12.09 18.91 -26.49
N SER A 397 12.98 18.35 -25.68
CA SER A 397 14.14 17.57 -26.13
C SER A 397 14.24 16.28 -25.32
N SER A 398 14.67 15.19 -25.96
CA SER A 398 15.04 13.97 -25.24
C SER A 398 16.24 14.22 -24.34
N ALA A 399 16.26 13.53 -23.20
CA ALA A 399 17.44 13.49 -22.33
C ALA A 399 18.62 12.78 -23.03
N LEU A 400 18.32 11.74 -23.80
CA LEU A 400 19.30 11.08 -24.67
C LEU A 400 19.75 12.03 -25.79
N ASN A 401 21.05 12.20 -25.91
CA ASN A 401 21.71 13.01 -26.96
C ASN A 401 22.71 12.21 -27.81
N SER A 402 22.78 10.90 -27.59
CA SER A 402 23.60 9.94 -28.33
C SER A 402 22.76 9.10 -29.29
N ILE A 403 21.67 9.65 -29.82
CA ILE A 403 20.78 8.97 -30.78
C ILE A 403 21.37 9.13 -32.18
N ASN A 404 21.55 8.04 -32.91
CA ASN A 404 21.96 8.12 -34.31
C ASN A 404 20.82 8.74 -35.14
N ALA A 405 21.06 9.94 -35.68
CA ALA A 405 20.09 10.76 -36.39
C ALA A 405 19.45 10.08 -37.61
N ARG A 406 20.08 9.02 -38.12
CA ARG A 406 19.63 8.30 -39.32
C ARG A 406 18.80 7.06 -39.01
N THR A 407 18.58 6.74 -37.74
CA THR A 407 17.88 5.52 -37.33
C THR A 407 16.54 5.77 -36.67
N PHE A 408 16.15 7.03 -36.48
CA PHE A 408 14.88 7.41 -35.90
C PHE A 408 13.70 6.99 -36.79
N THR A 409 12.80 6.16 -36.26
CA THR A 409 11.54 5.79 -36.91
C THR A 409 10.39 5.72 -35.92
N LEU A 410 9.18 6.03 -36.37
CA LEU A 410 7.96 5.91 -35.58
C LEU A 410 7.20 4.66 -36.01
N MET A 411 6.91 3.76 -35.07
CA MET A 411 6.22 2.50 -35.33
C MET A 411 5.29 2.18 -34.16
N GLU A 412 4.02 1.87 -34.44
CA GLU A 412 3.01 1.50 -33.43
C GLU A 412 2.92 2.48 -32.22
N GLY A 413 3.05 3.79 -32.47
CA GLY A 413 2.98 4.81 -31.41
C GLY A 413 4.24 4.89 -30.52
N LYS A 414 5.35 4.28 -30.95
CA LYS A 414 6.65 4.28 -30.26
C LYS A 414 7.72 4.82 -31.20
N ILE A 415 8.76 5.44 -30.64
CA ILE A 415 9.96 5.79 -31.40
C ILE A 415 10.98 4.67 -31.23
N LEU A 416 11.52 4.19 -32.34
CA LEU A 416 12.65 3.25 -32.37
C LEU A 416 13.88 3.96 -32.92
N ALA A 417 15.03 3.70 -32.30
CA ALA A 417 16.30 4.24 -32.75
C ALA A 417 17.49 3.37 -32.33
N VAL A 418 18.66 3.68 -32.89
CA VAL A 418 19.96 3.21 -32.39
C VAL A 418 20.57 4.33 -31.56
N ALA A 419 20.93 4.07 -30.31
CA ALA A 419 21.49 5.06 -29.41
C ALA A 419 22.66 4.51 -28.59
N GLY A 420 23.56 5.39 -28.16
CA GLY A 420 24.73 5.07 -27.35
C GLY A 420 26.05 5.51 -27.98
N GLU A 421 27.13 5.38 -27.21
CA GLU A 421 28.49 5.64 -27.66
C GLU A 421 29.42 4.50 -27.23
N ASP A 422 30.37 4.17 -28.10
CA ASP A 422 31.47 3.24 -27.80
C ASP A 422 32.60 3.98 -27.05
N ARG A 423 32.28 4.50 -25.86
CA ARG A 423 33.23 5.19 -24.96
C ARG A 423 33.11 4.63 -23.55
N GLY A 424 34.25 4.24 -22.96
CA GLY A 424 34.29 3.69 -21.61
C GLY A 424 33.55 2.35 -21.53
N ASN A 425 32.57 2.24 -20.63
CA ASN A 425 31.66 1.10 -20.53
C ASN A 425 30.36 1.29 -21.34
N GLY A 426 30.31 2.28 -22.22
CA GLY A 426 29.15 2.57 -23.07
C GLY A 426 28.93 1.49 -24.13
N ALA A 427 27.67 1.22 -24.44
CA ALA A 427 27.27 0.29 -25.49
C ALA A 427 26.26 0.98 -26.42
N ILE A 428 26.28 0.60 -27.70
CA ILE A 428 25.35 1.12 -28.71
C ILE A 428 24.25 0.09 -28.88
N ARG A 429 22.98 0.47 -28.67
CA ARG A 429 21.83 -0.44 -28.56
C ARG A 429 20.65 0.04 -29.38
N LEU A 430 19.73 -0.87 -29.66
CA LEU A 430 18.35 -0.51 -30.04
C LEU A 430 17.64 0.06 -28.82
N VAL A 431 16.86 1.12 -29.00
CA VAL A 431 16.08 1.77 -27.93
C VAL A 431 14.65 2.06 -28.37
N GLU A 432 13.73 1.97 -27.42
CA GLU A 432 12.34 2.41 -27.50
C GLU A 432 12.20 3.72 -26.72
N ILE A 433 11.61 4.74 -27.34
CA ILE A 433 11.44 6.08 -26.78
C ILE A 433 9.97 6.50 -26.88
N SER A 434 9.43 7.11 -25.82
CA SER A 434 8.07 7.67 -25.80
C SER A 434 7.97 8.88 -26.73
N PRO A 435 7.05 8.92 -27.72
CA PRO A 435 6.84 10.14 -28.51
C PRO A 435 6.17 11.27 -27.71
N ALA A 436 5.54 10.97 -26.57
CA ALA A 436 4.94 11.97 -25.70
C ALA A 436 6.00 12.68 -24.86
N THR A 437 6.80 11.92 -24.11
CA THR A 437 7.77 12.45 -23.14
C THR A 437 9.19 12.58 -23.67
N LEU A 438 9.51 11.94 -24.80
CA LEU A 438 10.87 11.82 -25.36
C LEU A 438 11.86 11.10 -24.44
N GLU A 439 11.36 10.33 -23.47
CA GLU A 439 12.16 9.52 -22.57
C GLU A 439 12.32 8.09 -23.09
N MET A 440 13.47 7.47 -22.78
CA MET A 440 13.73 6.07 -23.08
C MET A 440 12.82 5.19 -22.23
N ILE A 441 12.05 4.32 -22.87
CA ILE A 441 11.19 3.33 -22.20
C ILE A 441 11.97 2.02 -22.01
N LYS A 442 12.72 1.60 -23.04
CA LYS A 442 13.37 0.29 -23.10
C LYS A 442 14.62 0.34 -23.98
N GLN A 443 15.57 -0.58 -23.73
CA GLN A 443 16.71 -0.84 -24.60
C GLN A 443 16.88 -2.34 -24.86
N GLY A 444 17.49 -2.70 -26.00
CA GLY A 444 17.81 -4.08 -26.37
C GLY A 444 19.15 -4.58 -25.82
N GLU A 445 19.31 -5.91 -25.84
CA GLU A 445 20.45 -6.64 -25.26
C GLU A 445 21.61 -6.92 -26.24
N ASP A 446 21.48 -6.52 -27.49
CA ASP A 446 22.50 -6.72 -28.53
C ASP A 446 23.32 -5.45 -28.80
N ASP A 447 24.64 -5.58 -28.93
CA ASP A 447 25.50 -4.48 -29.36
C ASP A 447 25.26 -4.22 -30.84
N ILE A 448 24.94 -2.97 -31.18
CA ILE A 448 24.64 -2.52 -32.53
C ILE A 448 25.82 -1.74 -33.09
N HIS A 449 26.16 -2.00 -34.35
CA HIS A 449 27.24 -1.29 -35.01
C HIS A 449 26.90 0.22 -35.15
N PRO A 450 27.83 1.16 -34.86
CA PRO A 450 27.54 2.60 -34.87
C PRO A 450 26.99 3.13 -36.21
N GLN A 451 27.36 2.49 -37.32
CA GLN A 451 26.92 2.87 -38.67
C GLN A 451 25.70 2.10 -39.16
N SER A 452 25.13 1.22 -38.32
CA SER A 452 23.90 0.52 -38.66
C SER A 452 22.79 1.52 -38.92
N LEU A 453 22.01 1.26 -39.97
CA LEU A 453 20.69 1.85 -40.12
C LEU A 453 19.65 0.95 -39.43
N LEU A 454 18.40 1.41 -39.40
CA LEU A 454 17.27 0.55 -39.08
C LEU A 454 16.47 0.32 -40.35
N TRP A 455 16.12 -0.94 -40.57
CA TRP A 455 15.20 -1.33 -41.62
C TRP A 455 14.00 -2.03 -40.99
N ILE A 456 12.81 -1.69 -41.44
CA ILE A 456 11.55 -2.22 -40.92
C ILE A 456 10.85 -2.97 -42.05
N ASN A 457 10.41 -4.20 -41.78
CA ASN A 457 9.55 -4.97 -42.67
C ASN A 457 8.43 -5.62 -41.87
N GLY A 458 7.21 -5.09 -41.97
CA GLY A 458 6.11 -5.46 -41.07
C GLY A 458 6.44 -5.11 -39.62
N GLN A 459 6.41 -6.11 -38.74
CA GLN A 459 6.75 -5.98 -37.32
C GLN A 459 8.21 -6.35 -37.00
N ASP A 460 8.97 -6.77 -38.00
CA ASP A 460 10.38 -7.12 -37.83
C ASP A 460 11.28 -5.90 -38.03
N ILE A 461 12.19 -5.70 -37.07
CA ILE A 461 13.21 -4.66 -37.05
C ILE A 461 14.54 -5.31 -37.42
N TYR A 462 15.30 -4.70 -38.33
CA TYR A 462 16.60 -5.20 -38.74
C TYR A 462 17.70 -4.17 -38.45
N ALA A 463 18.81 -4.65 -37.89
CA ALA A 463 19.98 -3.84 -37.56
C ALA A 463 21.26 -4.68 -37.68
N ILE A 464 22.39 -4.02 -37.93
CA ILE A 464 23.71 -4.66 -37.95
C ILE A 464 24.21 -4.76 -36.51
N SER A 465 24.27 -5.98 -36.01
CA SER A 465 24.77 -6.32 -34.68
C SER A 465 26.25 -6.67 -34.70
N SER A 466 26.96 -6.30 -33.64
CA SER A 466 28.33 -6.69 -33.37
C SER A 466 28.34 -7.96 -32.52
N ALA A 467 29.12 -8.96 -32.93
CA ALA A 467 29.31 -10.18 -32.16
C ALA A 467 30.76 -10.70 -32.31
N PRO A 468 31.21 -11.62 -31.44
CA PRO A 468 32.50 -12.27 -31.65
C PRO A 468 32.58 -12.87 -33.06
N GLY A 469 33.61 -12.47 -33.82
CA GLY A 469 33.85 -12.93 -35.19
C GLY A 469 33.33 -12.02 -36.32
N GLY A 470 32.64 -10.91 -36.02
CA GLY A 470 32.33 -9.90 -37.04
C GLY A 470 30.99 -9.18 -36.85
N LEU A 471 30.52 -8.56 -37.93
CA LEU A 471 29.23 -7.88 -37.99
C LEU A 471 28.21 -8.79 -38.65
N TYR A 472 26.99 -8.80 -38.13
CA TYR A 472 25.91 -9.66 -38.62
C TYR A 472 24.61 -8.88 -38.71
N LEU A 473 23.79 -9.19 -39.71
CA LEU A 473 22.43 -8.68 -39.75
C LEU A 473 21.60 -9.41 -38.69
N GLY A 474 21.02 -8.67 -37.75
CA GLY A 474 20.07 -9.17 -36.77
C GLY A 474 18.64 -8.82 -37.16
N ARG A 475 17.70 -9.73 -36.87
CA ARG A 475 16.25 -9.50 -36.93
C ARG A 475 15.71 -9.47 -35.51
N TYR A 476 14.91 -8.48 -35.17
CA TYR A 476 14.38 -8.20 -33.84
C TYR A 476 12.86 -7.99 -33.92
N ASN A 477 12.15 -8.30 -32.84
CA ASN A 477 10.73 -7.98 -32.73
C ASN A 477 10.51 -6.57 -32.16
N THR A 478 9.25 -6.14 -32.07
CA THR A 478 8.84 -4.84 -31.50
C THR A 478 9.22 -4.64 -30.04
N GLU A 479 9.56 -5.72 -29.33
CA GLU A 479 10.06 -5.73 -27.96
C GLU A 479 11.60 -5.64 -27.87
N LEU A 480 12.28 -5.33 -28.99
CA LEU A 480 13.73 -5.22 -29.14
C LEU A 480 14.51 -6.53 -28.91
N ALA A 481 13.82 -7.69 -28.91
CA ALA A 481 14.43 -9.00 -28.71
C ALA A 481 14.84 -9.63 -30.05
N ARG A 482 16.09 -10.09 -30.15
CA ARG A 482 16.63 -10.73 -31.35
C ARG A 482 15.93 -12.05 -31.65
N GLN A 483 15.35 -12.15 -32.83
CA GLN A 483 14.65 -13.33 -33.37
C GLN A 483 15.55 -14.18 -34.26
N ALA A 484 16.47 -13.57 -35.01
CA ALA A 484 17.40 -14.26 -35.90
C ALA A 484 18.68 -13.44 -36.11
N ARG A 485 19.72 -14.10 -36.63
CA ARG A 485 20.99 -13.47 -37.00
C ARG A 485 21.53 -14.12 -38.26
N SER A 486 22.11 -13.33 -39.16
CA SER A 486 22.69 -13.83 -40.40
C SER A 486 23.80 -14.85 -40.14
N THR A 487 23.84 -15.90 -40.96
CA THR A 487 24.91 -16.92 -40.91
C THR A 487 26.23 -16.42 -41.52
N VAL A 488 26.15 -15.38 -42.35
CA VAL A 488 27.30 -14.70 -42.96
C VAL A 488 27.57 -13.37 -42.27
N THR A 489 28.82 -12.96 -42.26
CA THR A 489 29.21 -11.62 -41.85
C THR A 489 28.81 -10.59 -42.91
N VAL A 490 28.40 -9.40 -42.47
CA VAL A 490 27.93 -8.33 -43.35
C VAL A 490 28.87 -7.13 -43.32
N HIS A 491 28.84 -6.33 -44.39
CA HIS A 491 29.60 -5.08 -44.47
C HIS A 491 29.09 -4.06 -43.43
N PRO A 492 29.96 -3.25 -42.79
CA PRO A 492 29.55 -2.21 -41.82
C PRO A 492 28.61 -1.14 -42.40
N PHE A 493 28.66 -0.94 -43.72
CA PHE A 493 27.78 -0.04 -44.48
C PHE A 493 26.76 -0.78 -45.36
N ALA A 494 26.52 -2.07 -45.08
CA ALA A 494 25.57 -2.85 -45.86
C ALA A 494 24.17 -2.19 -45.83
N THR A 495 23.49 -2.25 -46.96
CA THR A 495 22.08 -1.87 -47.07
C THR A 495 21.23 -3.13 -47.19
N VAL A 496 20.05 -3.12 -46.57
CA VAL A 496 19.09 -4.21 -46.65
C VAL A 496 17.97 -3.83 -47.61
N THR A 497 17.68 -4.72 -48.56
CA THR A 497 16.51 -4.63 -49.45
C THR A 497 15.65 -5.87 -49.27
N PHE A 498 14.33 -5.68 -49.22
CA PHE A 498 13.36 -6.76 -49.06
C PHE A 498 12.67 -7.06 -50.39
N GLN A 499 12.55 -8.34 -50.73
CA GLN A 499 11.77 -8.84 -51.86
C GLN A 499 11.10 -10.17 -51.47
N ASP A 500 9.79 -10.15 -51.26
CA ASP A 500 9.01 -11.32 -50.81
C ASP A 500 9.64 -12.01 -49.58
N ASP A 501 10.11 -13.25 -49.74
CA ASP A 501 10.75 -14.06 -48.70
C ASP A 501 12.28 -13.86 -48.62
N LEU A 502 12.82 -12.91 -49.39
CA LEU A 502 14.24 -12.68 -49.58
C LEU A 502 14.69 -11.33 -49.03
N ILE A 503 15.86 -11.36 -48.38
CA ILE A 503 16.62 -10.19 -47.95
C ILE A 503 17.92 -10.15 -48.75
N ILE A 504 18.18 -9.02 -49.41
CA ILE A 504 19.43 -8.79 -50.12
C ILE A 504 20.29 -7.83 -49.29
N THR A 505 21.53 -8.22 -49.03
CA THR A 505 22.53 -7.42 -48.29
C THR A 505 23.93 -7.63 -48.88
N GLN A 506 24.98 -7.15 -48.22
CA GLN A 506 26.37 -7.30 -48.66
C GLN A 506 27.24 -7.97 -47.60
N ASN A 507 28.08 -8.92 -48.01
CA ASN A 507 29.11 -9.49 -47.14
C ASN A 507 30.26 -8.50 -46.91
N THR A 508 31.24 -8.88 -46.09
CA THR A 508 32.41 -8.03 -45.77
C THR A 508 33.28 -7.65 -46.98
N GLU A 509 33.17 -8.38 -48.10
CA GLU A 509 33.87 -8.05 -49.36
C GLU A 509 33.06 -7.12 -50.27
N GLY A 510 31.85 -6.73 -49.86
CA GLY A 510 30.94 -5.89 -50.64
C GLY A 510 30.14 -6.65 -51.71
N GLN A 511 30.22 -7.98 -51.75
CA GLN A 511 29.44 -8.82 -52.67
C GLN A 511 28.02 -8.98 -52.15
N ALA A 512 27.04 -9.01 -53.06
CA ALA A 512 25.65 -9.22 -52.71
C ALA A 512 25.43 -10.64 -52.15
N VAL A 513 24.66 -10.73 -51.07
CA VAL A 513 24.23 -11.99 -50.46
C VAL A 513 22.71 -12.00 -50.33
N LEU A 514 22.14 -13.17 -50.64
CA LEU A 514 20.72 -13.45 -50.57
C LEU A 514 20.42 -14.23 -49.29
N LEU A 515 19.58 -13.70 -48.41
CA LEU A 515 19.21 -14.31 -47.13
C LEU A 515 17.72 -14.64 -47.09
N ASN A 516 17.34 -15.72 -46.41
CA ASN A 516 15.94 -16.00 -46.06
C ASN A 516 15.42 -14.98 -45.05
N ALA A 517 14.25 -14.38 -45.30
CA ALA A 517 13.67 -13.38 -44.40
C ALA A 517 13.33 -13.93 -43.00
N LYS A 518 13.01 -15.23 -42.90
CA LYS A 518 12.60 -15.85 -41.64
C LYS A 518 13.76 -16.13 -40.67
N ASP A 519 14.90 -16.59 -41.16
CA ASP A 519 15.99 -17.09 -40.31
C ASP A 519 17.36 -16.49 -40.63
N LEU A 520 17.45 -15.64 -41.66
CA LEU A 520 18.66 -14.99 -42.13
C LEU A 520 19.77 -15.97 -42.58
N THR A 521 19.41 -17.19 -42.95
CA THR A 521 20.33 -18.13 -43.59
C THR A 521 20.59 -17.74 -45.04
N GLU A 522 21.83 -17.94 -45.51
CA GLU A 522 22.20 -17.68 -46.90
C GLU A 522 21.51 -18.65 -47.86
N ARG A 523 20.83 -18.10 -48.87
CA ARG A 523 20.26 -18.82 -50.00
C ARG A 523 21.39 -19.05 -51.02
N LYS A 524 21.72 -20.31 -51.26
CA LYS A 524 22.70 -20.72 -52.29
C LYS A 524 22.06 -20.85 -53.66
#